data_AF-A0A143Y499-F1
#
_entry.id   AF-A0A143Y499-F1
#
_cell.length_a   1.000
_cell.length_b   1.000
_cell.length_c   1.000
_cell.angle_alpha   90.00
_cell.angle_beta   90.00
_cell.angle_gamma   90.00
#
_symmetry.space_group_name_H-M   'P 1'
#
loop_
_entity.id
_entity.type
_entity.pdbx_description
1 polymer ?
#
loop_
_entity_poly.entity_id
_entity_poly.type
_entity_poly.pdbx_seq_one_letter_code
_entity_poly.pdbx_strand_id
1 'polypeptide(L)'
;MIIHIVDTDGVYIPEIDIKEADVEKAQYYEDHIDVKNVKAIVNRNRRKGAILYKLRKTGKINGIPYRIYFNSCNLEHVLYDELKDFTDEEKQILSDDFADKYDGKVNEFIEFISDNQIAVPGTFQKTWDYIEKDRNSLNRHSNMHLIFE
;
A
#
# COMPACT_ATOMS: atom_id res chain seq x y z
N MET A 1 16.86 -3.80 -13.96
CA MET A 1 15.64 -4.40 -13.39
C MET A 1 14.63 -3.29 -13.18
N ILE A 2 13.35 -3.55 -13.41
CA ILE A 2 12.26 -2.62 -13.09
C ILE A 2 11.71 -3.01 -11.72
N ILE A 3 11.77 -2.07 -10.79
CA ILE A 3 11.11 -2.16 -9.49
C ILE A 3 9.89 -1.26 -9.57
N HIS A 4 8.71 -1.80 -9.30
CA HIS A 4 7.46 -1.06 -9.24
C HIS A 4 6.94 -1.13 -7.80
N ILE A 5 6.79 0.01 -7.15
CA ILE A 5 6.17 0.12 -5.83
C ILE A 5 4.75 0.66 -6.06
N VAL A 6 3.75 0.02 -5.45
CA VAL A 6 2.35 0.38 -5.64
C VAL A 6 1.60 0.40 -4.31
N ASP A 7 0.68 1.34 -4.16
CA ASP A 7 -0.24 1.32 -3.02
C ASP A 7 -1.40 0.36 -3.32
N THR A 8 -1.84 -0.46 -2.34
CA THR A 8 -3.02 -1.30 -2.53
C THR A 8 -4.31 -0.57 -2.22
N ASP A 9 -4.33 0.38 -1.28
CA ASP A 9 -5.50 1.18 -0.86
C ASP A 9 -6.77 0.36 -0.70
N GLY A 10 -6.74 -0.68 0.15
CA GLY A 10 -7.92 -1.50 0.41
C GLY A 10 -8.45 -2.26 -0.80
N VAL A 11 -7.65 -2.51 -1.84
CA VAL A 11 -8.11 -3.17 -3.08
C VAL A 11 -8.73 -4.54 -2.86
N TYR A 12 -8.27 -5.27 -1.84
CA TYR A 12 -8.63 -6.68 -1.63
C TYR A 12 -9.71 -6.89 -0.57
N ILE A 13 -10.25 -5.82 0.01
CA ILE A 13 -11.26 -5.97 1.06
C ILE A 13 -12.57 -6.56 0.54
N PRO A 14 -13.32 -7.28 1.39
CA PRO A 14 -14.68 -7.67 1.10
C PRO A 14 -15.58 -6.48 0.75
N GLU A 15 -16.46 -6.64 -0.24
CA GLU A 15 -17.37 -5.56 -0.66
C GLU A 15 -18.34 -5.12 0.46
N ILE A 16 -18.59 -6.00 1.43
CA ILE A 16 -19.39 -5.69 2.63
C ILE A 16 -18.72 -4.67 3.56
N ASP A 17 -17.39 -4.54 3.47
CA ASP A 17 -16.62 -3.58 4.25
C ASP A 17 -16.47 -2.22 3.52
N ILE A 18 -17.14 -2.03 2.37
CA ILE A 18 -17.26 -0.73 1.69
C ILE A 18 -18.64 -0.17 2.01
N LYS A 19 -18.69 0.89 2.82
CA LYS A 19 -19.91 1.44 3.38
C LYS A 19 -20.26 2.78 2.73
N GLU A 20 -21.55 3.01 2.57
CA GLU A 20 -22.06 4.29 2.09
C GLU A 20 -22.09 5.31 3.24
N ALA A 21 -21.45 6.45 3.06
CA ALA A 21 -21.41 7.54 4.03
C ALA A 21 -21.44 8.91 3.33
N ASP A 22 -21.91 9.94 4.03
CA ASP A 22 -21.90 11.32 3.52
C ASP A 22 -20.51 11.95 3.74
N VAL A 23 -19.57 11.53 2.90
CA VAL A 23 -18.18 11.99 2.89
C VAL A 23 -17.83 12.57 1.52
N GLU A 24 -16.96 13.59 1.49
CA GLU A 24 -16.52 14.18 0.22
C GLU A 24 -15.53 13.29 -0.54
N LYS A 25 -14.66 12.60 0.20
CA LYS A 25 -13.63 11.67 -0.30
C LYS A 25 -13.73 10.34 0.41
N ALA A 26 -13.12 9.30 -0.17
CA ALA A 26 -13.07 7.99 0.48
C ALA A 26 -12.25 8.06 1.76
N GLN A 27 -12.83 7.62 2.87
CA GLN A 27 -12.17 7.55 4.18
C GLN A 27 -11.83 6.10 4.49
N TYR A 28 -10.59 5.85 4.90
CA TYR A 28 -10.06 4.51 5.12
C TYR A 28 -9.89 4.28 6.62
N TYR A 29 -10.40 3.14 7.08
CA TYR A 29 -10.25 2.64 8.44
C TYR A 29 -9.60 1.25 8.39
N GLU A 30 -9.18 0.72 9.54
CA GLU A 30 -8.56 -0.61 9.60
C GLU A 30 -9.53 -1.74 9.22
N ASP A 31 -10.83 -1.52 9.37
CA ASP A 31 -11.87 -2.52 9.15
C ASP A 31 -12.84 -2.22 8.01
N HIS A 32 -12.86 -1.00 7.46
CA HIS A 32 -13.77 -0.62 6.38
C HIS A 32 -13.31 0.62 5.58
N ILE A 33 -14.03 0.91 4.49
CA ILE A 33 -13.91 2.17 3.73
C ILE A 33 -15.28 2.84 3.69
N ASP A 34 -15.34 4.10 4.11
CA ASP A 34 -16.54 4.94 3.98
C ASP A 34 -16.46 5.77 2.70
N VAL A 35 -17.49 5.68 1.85
CA VAL A 35 -17.56 6.38 0.57
C VAL A 35 -18.95 6.86 0.22
N LYS A 36 -19.03 7.94 -0.56
CA LYS A 36 -20.29 8.41 -1.16
C LYS A 36 -20.85 7.49 -2.24
N ASN A 37 -20.01 6.69 -2.90
CA ASN A 37 -20.43 5.81 -4.00
C ASN A 37 -19.74 4.45 -3.91
N VAL A 38 -20.38 3.53 -3.21
CA VAL A 38 -19.91 2.14 -3.01
C VAL A 38 -19.61 1.45 -4.35
N LYS A 39 -20.50 1.59 -5.33
CA LYS A 39 -20.35 0.94 -6.64
C LYS A 39 -19.10 1.41 -7.39
N ALA A 40 -18.73 2.68 -7.25
CA ALA A 40 -17.51 3.22 -7.85
C ALA A 40 -16.25 2.58 -7.25
N ILE A 41 -16.18 2.45 -5.93
CA ILE A 41 -15.04 1.80 -5.26
C ILE A 41 -14.97 0.32 -5.56
N VAL A 42 -16.10 -0.39 -5.52
CA VAL A 42 -16.15 -1.83 -5.88
C VAL A 42 -15.59 -2.06 -7.28
N ASN A 43 -16.02 -1.26 -8.27
CA ASN A 43 -15.52 -1.37 -9.63
C ASN A 43 -14.03 -1.01 -9.75
N ARG A 44 -13.57 0.02 -9.02
CA ARG A 44 -12.16 0.41 -8.94
C ARG A 44 -11.32 -0.74 -8.37
N ASN A 45 -11.75 -1.34 -7.26
CA ASN A 45 -11.04 -2.42 -6.57
C ASN A 45 -10.95 -3.67 -7.44
N ARG A 46 -12.06 -4.10 -8.07
CA ARG A 46 -12.06 -5.22 -9.03
C ARG A 46 -11.08 -4.99 -10.18
N ARG A 47 -11.07 -3.79 -10.76
CA ARG A 47 -10.16 -3.45 -11.86
C ARG A 47 -8.69 -3.42 -11.41
N LYS A 48 -8.39 -2.72 -10.31
CA LYS A 48 -7.02 -2.58 -9.78
C LYS A 48 -6.48 -3.94 -9.33
N GLY A 49 -7.26 -4.74 -8.60
CA GLY A 49 -6.90 -6.10 -8.20
C GLY A 49 -6.60 -7.02 -9.39
N ALA A 50 -7.39 -6.98 -10.46
CA ALA A 50 -7.13 -7.75 -11.68
C ALA A 50 -5.82 -7.34 -12.38
N ILE A 51 -5.46 -6.05 -12.34
CA ILE A 51 -4.19 -5.54 -12.87
C ILE A 51 -3.02 -5.99 -11.99
N LEU A 52 -3.12 -5.80 -10.67
CA LEU A 52 -2.09 -6.21 -9.71
C LEU A 52 -1.80 -7.70 -9.79
N TYR A 53 -2.84 -8.53 -9.89
CA TYR A 53 -2.68 -9.98 -10.08
C TYR A 53 -1.85 -10.34 -11.33
N LYS A 54 -2.07 -9.64 -12.46
CA LYS A 54 -1.28 -9.83 -13.68
C LYS A 54 0.16 -9.35 -13.49
N LEU A 55 0.34 -8.18 -12.89
CA LEU A 55 1.65 -7.57 -12.68
C LEU A 55 2.50 -8.42 -11.73
N ARG A 56 1.98 -8.88 -10.59
CA ARG A 56 2.76 -9.70 -9.63
C ARG A 56 3.21 -11.04 -10.19
N LYS A 57 2.53 -11.55 -11.21
CA LYS A 57 2.90 -12.78 -11.94
C LYS A 57 3.84 -12.53 -13.12
N THR A 58 4.09 -11.27 -13.47
CA THR A 58 4.98 -10.88 -14.56
C THR A 58 6.41 -10.88 -14.05
N GLY A 59 7.28 -11.71 -14.65
CA GLY A 59 8.71 -11.72 -14.31
C GLY A 59 9.56 -10.76 -15.15
N LYS A 60 9.05 -10.34 -16.31
CA LYS A 60 9.76 -9.45 -17.26
C LYS A 60 8.79 -8.55 -18.02
N ILE A 61 9.20 -7.31 -18.27
CA ILE A 61 8.53 -6.37 -19.19
C ILE A 61 9.52 -6.04 -20.30
N ASN A 62 9.15 -6.35 -21.54
CA ASN A 62 10.01 -6.16 -22.72
C ASN A 62 11.44 -6.74 -22.54
N GLY A 63 11.53 -7.95 -21.99
CA GLY A 63 12.81 -8.62 -21.71
C GLY A 63 13.54 -8.15 -20.44
N ILE A 64 13.14 -7.03 -19.84
CA ILE A 64 13.76 -6.48 -18.62
C ILE A 64 13.14 -7.16 -17.39
N PRO A 65 13.92 -7.70 -16.44
CA PRO A 65 13.41 -8.25 -15.18
C PRO A 65 12.50 -7.25 -14.47
N TYR A 66 11.35 -7.72 -13.99
CA TYR A 66 10.31 -6.90 -13.37
C TYR A 66 9.89 -7.52 -12.05
N ARG A 67 9.71 -6.70 -11.02
CA ARG A 67 9.08 -7.10 -9.76
C ARG A 67 8.27 -5.94 -9.19
N ILE A 68 7.12 -6.27 -8.61
CA ILE A 68 6.20 -5.33 -8.00
C ILE A 68 6.08 -5.57 -6.50
N TYR A 69 6.26 -4.52 -5.72
CA TYR A 69 6.15 -4.49 -4.27
C TYR A 69 5.00 -3.57 -3.88
N PHE A 70 4.45 -3.75 -2.69
CA PHE A 70 3.30 -2.99 -2.24
C PHE A 70 3.57 -2.22 -0.95
N ASN A 71 2.86 -1.10 -0.82
CA ASN A 71 2.42 -0.56 0.46
C ASN A 71 0.91 -0.74 0.54
N SER A 72 0.39 -1.20 1.67
CA SER A 72 -1.04 -1.50 1.80
C SER A 72 -1.88 -0.23 1.85
N CYS A 73 -1.40 0.76 2.60
CA CYS A 73 -1.88 2.12 2.67
C CYS A 73 -0.77 3.10 2.31
N ASN A 74 -1.18 4.34 2.08
CA ASN A 74 -0.28 5.43 1.80
C ASN A 74 0.75 5.63 2.94
N LEU A 75 2.01 5.87 2.56
CA LEU A 75 3.13 5.93 3.49
C LEU A 75 2.93 7.03 4.54
N GLU A 76 2.27 8.15 4.20
CA GLU A 76 1.97 9.21 5.17
C GLU A 76 1.19 8.72 6.41
N HIS A 77 0.28 7.76 6.26
CA HIS A 77 -0.43 7.16 7.41
C HIS A 77 0.48 6.25 8.23
N VAL A 78 1.44 5.59 7.59
CA VAL A 78 2.43 4.74 8.27
C VAL A 78 3.42 5.58 9.06
N LEU A 79 3.81 6.74 8.52
CA LEU A 79 4.86 7.58 9.08
C LEU A 79 4.42 8.39 10.30
N TYR A 80 3.17 8.83 10.34
CA TYR A 80 2.71 9.80 11.34
C TYR A 80 1.62 9.29 12.28
N ASP A 81 1.24 8.02 12.13
CA ASP A 81 0.23 7.36 12.96
C ASP A 81 -1.16 8.03 12.96
N GLU A 82 -1.44 8.86 11.96
CA GLU A 82 -2.71 9.57 11.82
C GLU A 82 -3.53 9.04 10.64
N LEU A 83 -4.71 8.50 10.92
CA LEU A 83 -5.75 8.18 9.93
C LEU A 83 -6.61 9.43 9.67
N LYS A 84 -5.99 10.50 9.15
CA LYS A 84 -6.69 11.73 8.74
C LYS A 84 -6.45 12.04 7.27
N ASP A 85 -7.32 12.84 6.69
CA ASP A 85 -7.07 13.43 5.37
C ASP A 85 -5.95 14.46 5.47
N PHE A 86 -4.81 14.17 4.84
CA PHE A 86 -3.74 15.14 4.65
C PHE A 86 -3.99 15.99 3.41
N THR A 87 -3.81 17.30 3.57
CA THR A 87 -3.76 18.26 2.46
C THR A 87 -2.53 18.00 1.57
N ASP A 88 -2.56 18.48 0.34
CA ASP A 88 -1.42 18.33 -0.58
C ASP A 88 -0.13 18.98 -0.03
N GLU A 89 -0.27 20.10 0.70
CA GLU A 89 0.85 20.79 1.36
C GLU A 89 1.40 19.97 2.54
N GLU A 90 0.53 19.43 3.41
CA GLU A 90 0.98 18.51 4.45
C GLU A 90 1.71 17.30 3.83
N LYS A 91 1.16 16.69 2.78
CA LYS A 91 1.81 15.56 2.12
C LYS A 91 3.21 15.89 1.60
N GLN A 92 3.42 17.10 1.07
CA GLN A 92 4.73 17.56 0.64
C GLN A 92 5.68 17.68 1.83
N ILE A 93 5.27 18.36 2.89
CA ILE A 93 6.08 18.52 4.12
C ILE A 93 6.46 17.16 4.70
N LEU A 94 5.52 16.23 4.81
CA LEU A 94 5.75 14.89 5.36
C LEU A 94 6.71 14.07 4.48
N SER A 95 6.62 14.24 3.17
CA SER A 95 7.55 13.60 2.22
C SER A 95 8.96 14.16 2.36
N ASP A 96 9.09 15.48 2.50
CA ASP A 96 10.38 16.16 2.67
C ASP A 96 11.03 15.77 4.00
N ASP A 97 10.27 15.81 5.10
CA ASP A 97 10.73 15.38 6.43
C ASP A 97 11.20 13.92 6.43
N PHE A 98 10.47 13.03 5.73
CA PHE A 98 10.87 11.63 5.60
C PHE A 98 12.17 11.48 4.81
N ALA A 99 12.32 12.21 3.71
CA ALA A 99 13.54 12.19 2.91
C ALA A 99 14.74 12.70 3.73
N ASP A 100 14.59 13.84 4.41
CA ASP A 100 15.63 14.44 5.26
C ASP A 100 16.01 13.54 6.43
N LYS A 101 15.03 12.87 7.05
CA LYS A 101 15.26 11.94 8.17
C LYS A 101 16.22 10.82 7.80
N TYR A 102 16.10 10.29 6.57
CA TYR A 102 16.86 9.13 6.08
C TYR A 102 17.98 9.51 5.10
N ASP A 103 18.20 10.79 4.83
CA ASP A 103 19.32 11.23 4.00
C ASP A 103 20.67 10.78 4.60
N GLY A 104 21.50 10.14 3.76
CA GLY A 104 22.74 9.50 4.19
C GLY A 104 22.59 8.31 5.15
N LYS A 105 21.36 7.91 5.53
CA LYS A 105 21.08 6.89 6.56
C LYS A 105 20.33 5.68 6.00
N VAL A 106 20.88 5.11 4.93
CA VAL A 106 20.25 3.98 4.22
C VAL A 106 19.96 2.77 5.12
N ASN A 107 20.81 2.49 6.11
CA ASN A 107 20.60 1.38 7.03
C ASN A 107 19.40 1.62 7.96
N GLU A 108 19.23 2.85 8.48
CA GLU A 108 18.06 3.21 9.30
C GLU A 108 16.76 3.11 8.48
N PHE A 109 16.82 3.45 7.19
CA PHE A 109 15.68 3.28 6.28
C PHE A 109 15.35 1.80 6.07
N ILE A 110 16.35 0.96 5.82
CA ILE A 110 16.17 -0.49 5.65
C ILE A 110 15.61 -1.10 6.93
N GLU A 111 16.12 -0.72 8.10
CA GLU A 111 15.59 -1.16 9.40
C GLU A 111 14.11 -0.78 9.56
N PHE A 112 13.74 0.47 9.22
CA PHE A 112 12.36 0.92 9.28
C PHE A 112 11.41 0.11 8.39
N ILE A 113 11.72 -0.07 7.11
CA ILE A 113 10.84 -0.83 6.20
C ILE A 113 10.84 -2.34 6.48
N SER A 114 11.80 -2.82 7.27
CA SER A 114 11.94 -4.22 7.71
C SER A 114 11.35 -4.46 9.10
N ASP A 115 10.84 -3.42 9.77
CA ASP A 115 10.21 -3.56 11.08
C ASP A 115 8.97 -4.46 11.00
N ASN A 116 8.81 -5.39 11.95
CA ASN A 116 7.73 -6.38 11.94
C ASN A 116 6.31 -5.78 12.02
N GLN A 117 6.17 -4.51 12.42
CA GLN A 117 4.89 -3.81 12.39
C GLN A 117 4.48 -3.45 10.95
N ILE A 118 5.45 -3.29 10.06
CA ILE A 118 5.27 -2.87 8.67
C ILE A 118 5.54 -4.04 7.71
N ALA A 119 6.65 -4.73 7.87
CA ALA A 119 7.11 -5.79 6.99
C ALA A 119 6.23 -7.05 7.09
N VAL A 120 5.63 -7.44 5.97
CA VAL A 120 4.94 -8.74 5.87
C VAL A 120 6.00 -9.84 5.72
N PRO A 121 6.14 -10.77 6.68
CA PRO A 121 7.22 -11.74 6.62
C PRO A 121 7.00 -12.79 5.54
N GLY A 122 8.11 -13.25 4.94
CA GLY A 122 8.16 -14.43 4.08
C GLY A 122 8.43 -14.12 2.61
N THR A 123 8.36 -15.15 1.79
CA THR A 123 8.67 -15.03 0.36
C THR A 123 7.74 -14.05 -0.36
N PHE A 124 8.20 -13.48 -1.48
CA PHE A 124 7.38 -12.66 -2.38
C PHE A 124 5.94 -13.18 -2.60
N GLN A 125 5.77 -14.48 -2.87
CA GLN A 125 4.43 -15.04 -3.08
C GLN A 125 3.57 -15.00 -1.80
N LYS A 126 4.15 -15.37 -0.66
CA LYS A 126 3.46 -15.36 0.65
C LYS A 126 3.04 -13.95 1.08
N THR A 127 3.85 -12.93 0.79
CA THR A 127 3.51 -11.55 1.15
C THR A 127 2.33 -11.02 0.32
N TRP A 128 2.26 -11.40 -0.97
CA TRP A 128 1.07 -11.14 -1.79
C TRP A 128 -0.15 -11.95 -1.34
N ASP A 129 -0.01 -13.22 -0.99
CA ASP A 129 -1.11 -14.03 -0.48
C ASP A 129 -1.67 -13.45 0.84
N TYR A 130 -0.79 -12.89 1.68
CA TYR A 130 -1.19 -12.20 2.90
C TYR A 130 -1.99 -10.93 2.60
N ILE A 131 -1.51 -10.04 1.73
CA ILE A 131 -2.19 -8.76 1.49
C ILE A 131 -3.52 -8.90 0.74
N GLU A 132 -3.67 -9.99 -0.04
CA GLU A 132 -4.91 -10.35 -0.74
C GLU A 132 -5.99 -10.91 0.20
N LYS A 133 -5.66 -11.18 1.48
CA LYS A 133 -6.55 -11.83 2.42
C LYS A 133 -7.26 -10.85 3.36
N ASP A 134 -8.55 -11.09 3.58
CA ASP A 134 -9.40 -10.39 4.54
C ASP A 134 -9.26 -8.86 4.39
N ARG A 135 -8.83 -8.17 5.46
CA ARG A 135 -8.71 -6.71 5.51
C ARG A 135 -7.27 -6.23 5.50
N ASN A 136 -6.31 -7.11 5.21
CA ASN A 136 -4.89 -6.78 5.33
C ASN A 136 -4.47 -5.60 4.43
N SER A 137 -5.15 -5.41 3.30
CA SER A 137 -4.95 -4.25 2.41
C SER A 137 -5.40 -2.89 2.97
N LEU A 138 -6.06 -2.84 4.14
CA LEU A 138 -6.37 -1.60 4.88
C LEU A 138 -5.37 -1.28 5.98
N ASN A 139 -4.64 -2.29 6.46
CA ASN A 139 -3.67 -2.13 7.53
C ASN A 139 -2.40 -1.45 7.03
N ARG A 140 -1.34 -1.37 7.86
CA ARG A 140 -0.06 -0.70 7.56
C ARG A 140 1.04 -1.72 7.29
N HIS A 141 0.98 -2.35 6.13
CA HIS A 141 1.83 -3.46 5.74
C HIS A 141 2.54 -3.21 4.40
N SER A 142 3.79 -3.64 4.30
CA SER A 142 4.61 -3.52 3.11
C SER A 142 5.44 -4.78 2.90
N ASN A 143 5.79 -5.07 1.65
CA ASN A 143 6.80 -6.07 1.33
C ASN A 143 8.07 -5.45 0.71
N MET A 144 8.26 -4.14 0.87
CA MET A 144 9.42 -3.42 0.33
C MET A 144 10.77 -3.90 0.89
N HIS A 145 10.83 -4.44 2.11
CA HIS A 145 12.06 -5.02 2.67
C HIS A 145 12.67 -6.08 1.74
N LEU A 146 11.85 -6.82 0.99
CA LEU A 146 12.28 -7.82 0.00
C LEU A 146 13.07 -7.24 -1.18
N ILE A 147 13.14 -5.91 -1.33
CA ILE A 147 14.02 -5.24 -2.29
C ILE A 147 15.51 -5.41 -1.89
N PHE A 148 15.77 -5.52 -0.59
CA PHE A 148 17.11 -5.54 0.00
C PHE A 148 17.58 -6.95 0.42
N GLU A 149 16.77 -7.98 0.10
CA GLU A 149 17.10 -9.40 0.28
C GLU A 149 17.69 -10.05 -0.97
#